data_AF-A0A7W4H3W8-F1
#
_entry.id   AF-A0A7W4H3W8-F1
#
_cell.length_a   1.000
_cell.length_b   1.000
_cell.length_c   1.000
_cell.angle_alpha   90.00
_cell.angle_beta   90.00
_cell.angle_gamma   90.00
#
_symmetry.space_group_name_H-M   'P 1'
#
loop_
_entity.id
_entity.type
_entity.pdbx_description
1 polymer ?
#
loop_
_entity_poly.entity_id
_entity_poly.type
_entity_poly.pdbx_seq_one_letter_code
_entity_poly.pdbx_strand_id
1 'polypeptide(L)' 'MDSVQEHEIIGLATVRIGQELTHAKFGVGKVEEIQPEEGITVINITFPSVGSKWLIAEHANLKQVTE' A
#
# COMPACT_ATOMS: atom_id res chain seq x y z
N MET A 1 14.76 8.88 -5.31
CA MET A 1 13.65 8.56 -4.39
C MET A 1 13.93 7.17 -3.89
N ASP A 2 14.14 7.03 -2.59
CA ASP A 2 14.55 5.77 -1.97
C ASP A 2 13.31 5.09 -1.40
N SER A 3 13.09 3.84 -1.81
CA SER A 3 12.01 3.02 -1.28
C SER A 3 12.33 2.63 0.16
N VAL A 4 11.32 2.60 1.02
CA VAL A 4 11.47 2.23 2.45
C VAL A 4 10.84 0.86 2.73
N GLN A 5 11.37 0.15 3.74
CA GLN A 5 10.85 -1.16 4.13
C GLN A 5 9.51 -1.07 4.87
N GLU A 6 9.32 -0.01 5.64
CA GLU A 6 8.07 0.29 6.33
C GLU A 6 7.84 1.80 6.43
N HIS A 7 6.57 2.20 6.48
CA HIS A 7 6.19 3.59 6.66
C HIS A 7 4.87 3.69 7.43
N GLU A 8 4.77 4.68 8.32
CA GLU A 8 3.51 5.01 8.98
C GLU A 8 2.66 5.89 8.06
N ILE A 9 1.50 5.39 7.68
CA ILE A 9 0.59 6.08 6.76
C ILE A 9 -0.61 6.60 7.55
N ILE A 10 -0.81 7.91 7.53
CA ILE A 10 -1.90 8.58 8.23
C ILE A 10 -3.24 8.06 7.71
N GLY A 11 -4.10 7.60 8.62
CA GLY A 11 -5.43 7.06 8.27
C GLY A 11 -5.44 5.57 7.89
N LEU A 12 -4.29 4.90 7.89
CA LEU A 12 -4.19 3.45 7.72
C LEU A 12 -3.54 2.80 8.96
N ALA A 13 -2.21 2.81 9.03
CA ALA A 13 -1.32 2.28 10.07
C ALA A 13 0.11 2.22 9.51
N THR A 14 1.06 1.64 10.26
CA THR A 14 2.33 1.19 9.71
C THR A 14 2.10 0.11 8.63
N VAL A 15 2.60 0.36 7.43
CA VAL A 15 2.60 -0.56 6.30
C VAL A 15 4.02 -1.03 6.04
N ARG A 16 4.18 -2.31 5.69
CA ARG A 16 5.47 -2.93 5.38
C ARG A 16 5.51 -3.53 3.97
N ILE A 17 6.67 -3.52 3.33
CA ILE A 17 6.90 -4.31 2.12
C ILE A 17 6.65 -5.79 2.47
N GLY A 18 5.91 -6.47 1.60
CA GLY A 18 5.49 -7.85 1.75
C GLY A 18 4.17 -8.05 2.50
N GLN A 19 3.62 -7.01 3.12
CA GLN A 19 2.32 -7.07 3.80
C GLN A 19 1.17 -7.15 2.79
N GLU A 20 0.10 -7.84 3.17
CA GLU A 20 -1.16 -7.83 2.42
C GLU A 20 -2.09 -6.71 2.89
N LEU A 21 -2.67 -5.99 1.93
CA LEU A 21 -3.67 -4.96 2.14
C LEU A 21 -4.89 -5.25 1.28
N THR A 22 -6.07 -4.87 1.78
CA THR A 22 -7.31 -4.94 1.01
C THR A 22 -7.62 -3.59 0.38
N HIS A 23 -7.89 -3.59 -0.93
CA HIS A 23 -8.39 -2.45 -1.68
C HIS A 23 -9.84 -2.71 -2.11
N ALA A 24 -10.72 -1.73 -1.95
CA ALA A 24 -12.16 -1.89 -2.21
C ALA A 24 -12.51 -2.39 -3.63
N LYS A 25 -11.69 -2.03 -4.63
CA LYS A 25 -11.91 -2.43 -6.04
C LYS A 25 -11.11 -3.67 -6.48
N PHE A 26 -9.94 -3.90 -5.88
CA PHE A 26 -8.97 -4.89 -6.39
C PHE A 26 -8.84 -6.12 -5.49
N GLY A 27 -9.49 -6.10 -4.31
CA GLY A 27 -9.39 -7.16 -3.33
C GLY A 27 -8.08 -7.09 -2.57
N VAL A 28 -7.59 -8.25 -2.13
CA VAL A 28 -6.33 -8.39 -1.39
C VAL A 28 -5.16 -8.32 -2.36
N GLY A 29 -4.14 -7.54 -2.01
CA GLY A 29 -2.89 -7.44 -2.75
C GLY A 29 -1.70 -7.28 -1.81
N LYS A 30 -0.51 -7.60 -2.31
CA LYS A 30 0.74 -7.57 -1.56
C LYS A 30 1.52 -6.30 -1.88
N VAL A 31 1.97 -5.59 -0.85
CA VAL A 31 2.83 -4.40 -0.99
C VAL A 31 4.20 -4.85 -1.48
N GLU A 32 4.61 -4.33 -2.63
CA GLU A 32 5.94 -4.61 -3.20
C GLU A 32 6.90 -3.45 -2.97
N GLU A 33 6.38 -2.22 -2.88
CA GLU A 33 7.20 -1.03 -2.73
C GLU A 33 6.45 0.09 -1.99
N ILE A 34 7.19 0.87 -1.20
CA ILE A 34 6.70 2.05 -0.47
C ILE A 34 7.62 3.23 -0.79
N GLN A 35 7.06 4.29 -1.34
CA GLN A 35 7.74 5.54 -1.68
C GLN A 35 7.06 6.71 -0.96
N PRO A 36 7.59 7.14 0.19
CA PRO A 36 7.15 8.37 0.84
C PRO A 36 7.55 9.58 0.00
N GLU A 37 6.61 10.48 -0.23
CA GLU A 37 6.84 11.79 -0.86
C GLU A 37 6.46 12.91 0.12
N GLU A 38 6.68 14.17 -0.28
CA GLU A 38 6.28 15.31 0.54
C GLU A 38 4.75 15.38 0.67
N GLY A 39 4.24 14.86 1.80
CA GLY A 39 2.83 14.95 2.20
C GLY A 39 1.93 13.80 1.75
N ILE A 40 2.44 12.83 0.97
CA ILE A 40 1.71 11.63 0.56
C ILE A 40 2.64 10.41 0.52
N THR A 41 2.05 9.22 0.52
CA THR A 41 2.79 7.96 0.34
C THR A 41 2.31 7.27 -0.92
N VAL A 42 3.20 7.05 -1.88
CA VAL A 42 2.90 6.23 -3.06
C VAL A 42 3.36 4.80 -2.77
N ILE A 43 2.45 3.84 -2.92
CA ILE A 43 2.79 2.42 -2.72
C ILE A 43 2.46 1.60 -3.96
N ASN A 44 3.32 0.63 -4.27
CA ASN A 44 3.07 -0.35 -5.31
C ASN A 44 2.50 -1.61 -4.66
N ILE A 45 1.30 -2.01 -5.06
CA ILE A 45 0.65 -3.23 -4.61
C ILE A 45 0.41 -4.15 -5.80
N THR A 46 0.84 -5.40 -5.69
CA THR A 46 0.51 -6.45 -6.66
C THR A 46 -0.74 -7.19 -6.23
N PHE A 47 -1.79 -7.09 -7.05
CA PHE A 47 -3.05 -7.79 -6.85
C PHE A 47 -3.13 -9.00 -7.81
N PRO A 48 -3.49 -10.21 -7.34
CA PRO A 48 -3.51 -11.40 -8.18
C PRO A 48 -4.39 -11.31 -9.43
N SER A 49 -5.51 -10.57 -9.37
CA SER A 49 -6.48 -10.48 -10.46
C SER A 49 -6.23 -9.35 -11.46
N VAL A 50 -5.41 -8.34 -11.11
CA VAL A 50 -5.23 -7.12 -11.92
C VAL A 50 -3.78 -6.68 -12.13
N GLY A 51 -2.82 -7.36 -11.48
CA GLY A 51 -1.39 -7.01 -11.52
C GLY A 51 -1.02 -5.86 -10.57
N SER A 52 0.15 -5.27 -10.82
CA SER A 52 0.72 -4.21 -9.99
C SER A 52 0.04 -2.85 -10.22
N LYS A 53 -0.21 -2.12 -9.13
CA LYS A 53 -0.79 -0.77 -9.14
C LYS A 53 -0.02 0.14 -8.20
N TRP A 54 0.30 1.32 -8.70
CA TRP A 54 0.77 2.44 -7.91
C TRP A 54 -0.42 3.23 -7.38
N LEU A 55 -0.50 3.39 -6.07
CA LEU A 55 -1.62 3.99 -5.36
C LEU A 55 -1.10 5.03 -4.36
N ILE A 56 -1.79 6.16 -4.26
CA ILE A 56 -1.58 7.10 -3.16
C ILE A 56 -2.31 6.54 -1.94
N ALA A 57 -1.56 6.04 -0.95
CA ALA A 57 -2.09 5.21 0.13
C ALA A 57 -3.18 5.92 0.95
N GLU A 58 -3.01 7.21 1.21
CA GLU A 58 -3.93 8.06 1.96
C GLU A 58 -5.28 8.25 1.25
N HIS A 59 -5.32 8.07 -0.08
CA HIS A 59 -6.53 8.23 -0.90
C HIS A 59 -7.06 6.90 -1.47
N ALA A 60 -6.31 5.82 -1.34
CA ALA A 60 -6.64 4.52 -1.92
C ALA A 60 -7.63 3.69 -1.08
N ASN A 61 -8.06 4.18 0.09
CA ASN A 61 -9.00 3.49 0.98
C ASN A 61 -8.59 2.03 1.25
N LEU A 62 -7.31 1.86 1.57
CA LEU A 62 -6.71 0.58 1.90
C LEU A 62 -7.10 0.18 3.32
N LYS A 63 -7.14 -1.13 3.57
CA LYS A 63 -7.38 -1.69 4.90
C LYS A 63 -6.37 -2.79 5.19
N GLN A 64 -5.92 -2.88 6.43
CA GLN A 64 -5.15 -4.03 6.86
C GLN A 64 -6.02 -5.29 6.78
N VAL A 65 -5.45 -6.38 6.27
CA VAL A 65 -6.06 -7.71 6.42
C VAL A 65 -5.95 -8.04 7.91
N THR A 66 -7.08 -8.06 8.60
CA THR A 66 -7.16 -8.57 9.97
C THR A 66 -7.43 -10.06 9.87
N GLU A 67 -6.61 -10.86 10.55
CA GLU A 67 -6.82 -12.30 10.71
C GLU A 67 -8.17 -12.61 11.39
#